data_AF-A0A2K3D4M9-F1
#
_entry.id   AF-A0A2K3D4M9-F1
#
_cell.length_a   1.000
_cell.length_b   1.000
_cell.length_c   1.000
_cell.angle_alpha   90.00
_cell.angle_beta   90.00
_cell.angle_gamma   90.00
#
_symmetry.space_group_name_H-M   'P 1'
#
loop_
_entity.id
_entity.type
_entity.pdbx_description
1 polymer ?
#
loop_
_entity_poly.entity_id
_entity_poly.type
_entity_poly.pdbx_seq_one_letter_code
_entity_poly.pdbx_strand_id
1 'polypeptide(L)'
;MVVRWGSWAFQGGKGGSPISVRGGRAPTGRLIKLLRERYAKHVFIIDEYKTSKTCYNCGCQEMAIKRLGGLKEGQRPWRSVKVCNDCLTTWNRDVSAANVIRVLLLLKLMGFERPTKLQRPPWPPAAAGPG
;
A
#
# COMPACT_ATOMS: atom_id res chain seq x y z
N MET A 1 -10.05 9.36 8.02
CA MET A 1 -9.06 9.01 6.97
C MET A 1 -9.35 7.58 6.53
N VAL A 2 -9.66 7.33 5.25
CA VAL A 2 -9.88 5.98 4.71
C VAL A 2 -9.08 5.84 3.41
N VAL A 3 -8.39 4.71 3.24
CA VAL A 3 -7.18 4.54 2.40
C VAL A 3 -7.50 3.64 1.17
N ARG A 4 -7.21 4.08 -0.09
CA ARG A 4 -7.10 3.40 -1.46
C ARG A 4 -7.00 4.25 -2.81
N TRP A 5 -5.90 4.26 -3.59
CA TRP A 5 -5.48 5.05 -4.81
C TRP A 5 -4.88 4.09 -5.83
N GLY A 6 -5.72 3.52 -6.66
CA GLY A 6 -5.34 2.77 -7.84
C GLY A 6 -6.42 3.00 -8.88
N SER A 7 -6.09 2.81 -10.15
CA SER A 7 -7.01 3.03 -11.26
C SER A 7 -8.32 2.27 -11.03
N TRP A 8 -9.38 3.00 -10.67
CA TRP A 8 -10.74 2.51 -10.60
C TRP A 8 -11.36 2.79 -11.97
N ALA A 9 -11.20 1.86 -12.91
CA ALA A 9 -12.09 1.81 -14.05
C ALA A 9 -13.44 1.26 -13.55
N PHE A 10 -14.30 2.15 -13.04
CA PHE A 10 -15.73 1.87 -12.97
C PHE A 10 -16.30 2.18 -14.36
N GLN A 11 -15.98 1.33 -15.34
CA GLN A 11 -16.77 1.29 -16.57
C GLN A 11 -18.09 0.63 -16.19
N GLY A 12 -19.12 1.47 -16.02
CA GLY A 12 -20.49 1.00 -16.09
C GLY A 12 -20.68 0.34 -17.44
N GLY A 13 -20.88 -0.97 -17.44
CA GLY A 13 -21.01 -1.75 -18.67
C GLY A 13 -20.22 -3.04 -18.59
N LYS A 14 -20.96 -4.15 -18.48
CA LYS A 14 -20.61 -5.54 -18.81
C LYS A 14 -19.16 -5.78 -19.26
N GLY A 15 -18.41 -6.55 -18.46
CA GLY A 15 -17.25 -7.30 -18.95
C GLY A 15 -15.89 -6.63 -18.78
N GLY A 16 -15.46 -6.42 -17.55
CA GLY A 16 -14.05 -6.16 -17.22
C GLY A 16 -13.72 -6.88 -15.92
N SER A 17 -12.80 -7.85 -15.98
CA SER A 17 -12.51 -8.73 -14.85
C SER A 17 -12.22 -7.93 -13.57
N PRO A 18 -12.92 -8.23 -12.46
CA PRO A 18 -12.71 -7.50 -11.22
C PRO A 18 -11.26 -7.70 -10.77
N ILE A 19 -10.65 -6.62 -10.29
CA ILE A 19 -9.44 -6.70 -9.48
C ILE A 19 -9.68 -7.79 -8.43
N SER A 20 -9.02 -8.93 -8.60
CA SER A 20 -8.99 -10.01 -7.62
C SER A 20 -8.35 -9.46 -6.35
N VAL A 21 -9.20 -9.04 -5.41
CA VAL A 21 -8.82 -8.77 -4.03
C VAL A 21 -8.68 -10.13 -3.36
N ARG A 22 -7.44 -10.67 -3.31
CA ARG A 22 -7.11 -11.65 -2.27
C ARG A 22 -7.29 -10.96 -0.90
N GLY A 23 -8.46 -11.15 -0.30
CA GLY A 23 -8.72 -10.94 1.13
C GLY A 23 -9.02 -9.53 1.64
N GLY A 24 -9.02 -8.49 0.80
CA GLY A 24 -9.32 -7.11 1.23
C GLY A 24 -10.70 -6.64 0.79
N ARG A 25 -11.63 -6.39 1.73
CA ARG A 25 -12.88 -5.69 1.41
C ARG A 25 -12.58 -4.21 1.17
N ALA A 26 -12.86 -3.74 -0.05
CA ALA A 26 -12.93 -2.32 -0.36
C ALA A 26 -13.85 -1.59 0.64
N PRO A 27 -13.55 -0.34 1.04
CA PRO A 27 -14.52 0.46 1.76
C PRO A 27 -15.79 0.58 0.90
N THR A 28 -16.93 0.24 1.49
CA THR A 28 -18.21 0.25 0.78
C THR A 28 -18.55 1.69 0.37
N GLY A 29 -19.25 1.85 -0.76
CA GLY A 29 -19.69 3.18 -1.22
C GLY A 29 -20.49 3.94 -0.15
N ARG A 30 -21.22 3.20 0.69
CA ARG A 30 -21.95 3.73 1.86
C ARG A 30 -21.04 4.36 2.92
N LEU A 31 -19.90 3.74 3.21
CA LEU A 31 -18.91 4.29 4.14
C LEU A 31 -18.27 5.56 3.59
N ILE A 32 -17.94 5.57 2.29
CA ILE A 32 -17.36 6.75 1.64
C ILE A 32 -18.37 7.92 1.65
N LYS A 33 -19.63 7.64 1.34
CA LYS A 33 -20.73 8.62 1.39
C LYS A 33 -20.87 9.22 2.79
N LEU A 34 -20.94 8.37 3.82
CA LEU A 34 -21.04 8.81 5.21
C LEU A 34 -19.85 9.67 5.66
N LEU A 35 -18.63 9.32 5.25
CA LEU A 35 -17.44 10.10 5.58
C LEU A 35 -17.44 11.50 4.94
N ARG A 36 -17.92 11.60 3.69
CA ARG A 36 -18.06 12.88 2.99
C ARG A 36 -19.17 13.75 3.60
N GLU A 37 -20.28 13.14 3.98
CA GLU A 37 -21.46 13.85 4.48
C GLU A 37 -21.29 14.34 5.92
N ARG A 38 -20.63 13.56 6.79
CA ARG A 38 -20.62 13.84 8.24
C ARG A 38 -19.27 14.26 8.82
N TYR A 39 -18.15 13.92 8.18
CA TYR A 39 -16.84 13.98 8.85
C TYR A 39 -15.77 14.75 8.09
N ALA A 40 -15.81 14.81 6.76
CA ALA A 40 -14.72 15.38 5.98
C ALA A 40 -15.18 16.03 4.68
N LYS A 41 -14.74 17.28 4.45
CA LYS A 41 -14.91 18.00 3.19
C LYS A 41 -14.23 17.28 2.01
N HIS A 42 -13.11 16.60 2.26
CA HIS A 42 -12.36 15.87 1.24
C HIS A 42 -12.01 14.44 1.71
N VAL A 43 -12.40 13.46 0.91
CA VAL A 43 -12.06 12.04 1.14
C VAL A 43 -11.18 11.56 0.00
N PHE A 44 -9.89 11.42 0.30
CA PHE A 44 -8.90 10.83 -0.60
C PHE A 44 -8.73 9.37 -0.29
N ILE A 45 -8.85 8.57 -1.34
CA ILE A 45 -8.62 7.16 -1.27
C ILE A 45 -7.15 6.98 -1.80
N ILE A 46 -6.18 6.46 -0.98
CA ILE A 46 -4.74 6.07 -1.29
C ILE A 46 -4.30 4.57 -1.23
N ASP A 47 -3.67 3.94 -2.24
CA ASP A 47 -3.53 2.47 -2.36
C ASP A 47 -2.31 2.07 -1.58
N GLU A 48 -2.50 1.03 -0.79
CA GLU A 48 -1.49 0.47 0.09
C GLU A 48 -0.51 -0.44 -0.66
N TYR A 49 -0.64 -0.59 -2.00
CA TYR A 49 0.26 -1.44 -2.76
C TYR A 49 1.75 -1.20 -2.43
N LYS A 50 2.37 -2.24 -1.85
CA LYS A 50 3.76 -2.30 -1.37
C LYS A 50 4.19 -1.26 -0.31
N THR A 51 3.28 -0.50 0.30
CA THR A 51 3.66 0.51 1.31
C THR A 51 4.29 -0.11 2.56
N SER A 52 3.80 -1.28 3.00
CA SER A 52 4.36 -2.04 4.14
C SER A 52 5.71 -2.73 3.87
N LYS A 53 6.17 -2.70 2.61
CA LYS A 53 7.49 -3.21 2.19
C LYS A 53 8.47 -2.08 1.87
N THR A 54 8.00 -0.83 1.83
CA THR A 54 8.82 0.31 1.43
C THR A 54 9.31 1.02 2.68
N CYS A 55 10.61 1.19 2.81
CA CYS A 55 11.20 1.96 3.88
C CYS A 55 10.92 3.44 3.66
N TYR A 56 10.36 4.09 4.67
CA TYR A 56 10.03 5.52 4.61
C TYR A 56 11.26 6.42 4.42
N ASN A 57 12.42 6.01 4.95
CA ASN A 57 13.64 6.83 4.94
C ASN A 57 14.34 6.84 3.57
N CYS A 58 14.67 5.66 3.01
CA CYS A 58 15.39 5.51 1.73
C CYS A 58 14.46 5.36 0.51
N GLY A 59 13.18 5.03 0.71
CA GLY A 59 12.27 4.63 -0.38
C GLY A 59 12.54 3.25 -1.00
N CYS A 60 13.46 2.48 -0.43
CA CYS A 60 13.81 1.14 -0.88
C CYS A 60 12.79 0.07 -0.43
N GLN A 61 12.59 -0.99 -1.22
CA GLN A 61 11.56 -2.01 -0.98
C GLN A 61 12.08 -3.28 -0.26
N GLU A 62 13.37 -3.30 0.00
CA GLU A 62 14.06 -4.43 0.62
C GLU A 62 14.05 -4.28 2.14
N MET A 63 12.98 -4.80 2.75
CA MET A 63 12.81 -4.79 4.21
C MET A 63 12.76 -6.20 4.78
N ALA A 64 13.79 -6.55 5.56
CA ALA A 64 13.88 -7.80 6.31
C ALA A 64 12.98 -7.78 7.55
N ILE A 65 12.53 -8.95 8.00
CA ILE A 65 11.86 -9.09 9.30
C ILE A 65 12.94 -9.11 10.38
N LYS A 66 12.81 -8.26 11.40
CA LYS A 66 13.74 -8.31 12.53
C LYS A 66 13.51 -9.61 13.32
N ARG A 67 14.47 -10.53 13.26
CA ARG A 67 14.53 -11.65 14.20
C ARG A 67 15.20 -11.12 15.47
N LEU A 68 14.42 -10.85 16.52
CA LEU A 68 15.02 -10.65 17.83
C LEU A 68 15.63 -11.98 18.29
N GLY A 69 16.88 -11.94 18.76
CA GLY A 69 17.51 -13.11 19.39
C GLY A 69 16.66 -13.61 20.56
N GLY A 70 16.61 -14.92 20.76
CA GLY A 70 15.82 -15.57 21.82
C GLY A 70 14.49 -16.16 21.37
N LEU A 71 14.16 -16.11 20.07
CA LEU A 71 13.00 -16.80 19.54
C LEU A 71 13.25 -18.32 19.54
N LYS A 72 12.51 -19.07 20.36
CA LYS A 72 12.58 -20.54 20.39
C LYS A 72 12.18 -21.12 19.03
N GLU A 73 12.74 -22.28 18.69
CA GLU A 73 12.35 -23.04 17.50
C GLU A 73 10.83 -23.24 17.47
N GLY A 74 10.18 -22.81 16.39
CA GLY A 74 8.72 -22.82 16.25
C GLY A 74 7.99 -21.50 16.54
N GLN A 75 8.62 -20.51 17.20
CA GLN A 75 8.02 -19.19 17.34
C GLN A 75 8.15 -18.38 16.04
N ARG A 76 7.06 -17.68 15.66
CA ARG A 76 7.07 -16.84 14.45
C ARG A 76 7.70 -15.48 14.78
N PRO A 77 8.65 -15.00 13.96
CA PRO A 77 9.28 -13.70 14.21
C PRO A 77 8.24 -12.58 14.16
N TRP A 78 8.47 -11.53 14.94
CA TRP A 78 7.61 -10.35 15.04
C TRP A 78 7.51 -9.64 13.67
N ARG A 79 6.49 -10.01 12.89
CA ARG A 79 6.24 -9.45 11.54
C ARG A 79 5.89 -7.96 11.55
N SER A 80 5.67 -7.38 12.73
CA SER A 80 5.41 -5.97 12.98
C SER A 80 6.65 -5.10 12.92
N VAL A 81 7.86 -5.65 13.07
CA VAL A 81 9.11 -4.88 13.03
C VAL A 81 9.93 -5.29 11.82
N LYS A 82 10.34 -4.29 11.03
CA LYS A 82 11.06 -4.43 9.77
C LYS A 82 12.36 -3.65 9.82
N VAL A 83 13.42 -4.23 9.30
CA VAL A 83 14.72 -3.56 9.13
C VAL A 83 14.94 -3.32 7.65
N CYS A 84 15.32 -2.11 7.30
CA CYS A 84 15.73 -1.77 5.95
C CYS A 84 17.09 -2.41 5.62
N ASN A 85 17.24 -3.04 4.45
CA ASN A 85 18.53 -3.60 4.05
C ASN A 85 19.56 -2.52 3.68
N ASP A 86 19.12 -1.40 3.08
CA ASP A 86 20.04 -0.39 2.56
C ASP A 86 20.48 0.59 3.66
N CYS A 87 19.53 1.17 4.40
CA CYS A 87 19.81 2.20 5.40
C CYS A 87 19.76 1.69 6.84
N LEU A 88 19.61 0.38 7.04
CA LEU A 88 19.60 -0.31 8.34
C LEU A 88 18.58 0.21 9.37
N THR A 89 17.69 1.12 8.96
CA THR A 89 16.71 1.74 9.83
C THR A 89 15.65 0.71 10.21
N THR A 90 15.38 0.59 11.51
CA THR A 90 14.33 -0.28 12.03
C THR A 90 13.02 0.48 12.13
N TRP A 91 11.96 -0.07 11.53
CA TRP A 91 10.62 0.51 11.55
C TRP A 91 9.61 -0.47 12.12
N ASN A 92 8.62 0.06 12.84
CA ASN A 92 7.33 -0.63 12.92
C ASN A 92 6.69 -0.59 11.52
N ARG A 93 6.28 -1.76 11.02
CA ARG A 93 5.73 -1.98 9.68
C ARG A 93 4.54 -1.06 9.40
N ASP A 94 3.64 -0.94 10.36
CA ASP A 94 2.38 -0.20 10.17
C ASP A 94 2.66 1.32 10.24
N VAL A 95 3.62 1.74 11.08
CA VAL A 95 4.11 3.14 11.12
C VAL A 95 4.79 3.53 9.80
N SER A 96 5.67 2.67 9.28
CA SER A 96 6.33 2.91 7.98
C SER A 96 5.29 3.02 6.85
N ALA A 97 4.34 2.07 6.80
CA ALA A 97 3.27 2.09 5.81
C ALA A 97 2.43 3.37 5.88
N ALA A 98 2.08 3.82 7.09
CA ALA A 98 1.33 5.05 7.31
C ALA A 98 2.10 6.29 6.82
N ASN A 99 3.40 6.37 7.09
CA ASN A 99 4.24 7.47 6.62
C ASN A 99 4.36 7.48 5.10
N VAL A 100 4.51 6.32 4.46
CA VAL A 100 4.50 6.22 2.99
C VAL A 100 3.14 6.65 2.42
N ILE A 101 2.02 6.26 3.04
CA ILE A 101 0.67 6.74 2.64
C ILE A 101 0.56 8.25 2.78
N ARG A 102 1.12 8.85 3.84
CA ARG A 102 1.14 10.31 4.03
C ARG A 102 1.93 11.00 2.91
N VAL A 103 3.09 10.49 2.51
CA VAL A 103 3.85 11.04 1.37
C VAL A 103 3.04 10.95 0.08
N LEU A 104 2.40 9.81 -0.17
CA LEU A 104 1.53 9.63 -1.34
C LEU A 104 0.35 10.61 -1.35
N LEU A 105 -0.19 10.96 -0.18
CA LEU A 105 -1.23 12.00 -0.07
C LEU A 105 -0.68 13.36 -0.48
N LEU A 106 0.49 13.74 0.03
CA LEU A 106 1.10 15.03 -0.28
C LEU A 106 1.43 15.15 -1.77
N LEU A 107 2.02 14.11 -2.38
CA LEU A 107 2.28 14.09 -3.82
C LEU A 107 1.01 14.30 -4.63
N LYS A 108 -0.07 13.62 -4.26
CA LYS A 108 -1.38 13.77 -4.91
C LYS A 108 -1.96 15.19 -4.75
N LEU A 109 -1.81 15.80 -3.57
CA LEU A 109 -2.28 17.16 -3.32
C LEU A 109 -1.48 18.20 -4.12
N MET A 110 -0.19 17.95 -4.34
CA MET A 110 0.69 18.78 -5.16
C MET A 110 0.55 18.52 -6.68
N GLY A 111 -0.28 17.55 -7.09
CA GLY A 111 -0.46 17.19 -8.50
C GLY A 111 0.64 16.32 -9.10
N PHE A 112 1.56 15.78 -8.28
CA PHE A 112 2.59 14.86 -8.75
C PHE A 112 2.03 13.45 -8.96
N GLU A 113 2.63 12.73 -9.91
CA GLU A 113 2.33 11.33 -10.13
C GLU A 113 2.85 10.44 -8.99
N ARG A 114 2.22 9.27 -8.87
CA ARG A 114 2.64 8.26 -7.89
C ARG A 114 3.95 7.62 -8.34
N PRO A 115 4.95 7.45 -7.44
CA PRO A 115 6.20 6.77 -7.80
C PRO A 115 5.97 5.36 -8.37
N THR A 116 6.62 5.02 -9.47
CA THR A 116 6.44 3.75 -10.22
C THR A 116 6.60 2.51 -9.34
N LYS A 117 7.54 2.52 -8.39
CA LYS A 117 7.76 1.41 -7.44
C LYS A 117 6.54 1.10 -6.56
N LEU A 118 5.69 2.10 -6.33
CA LEU A 118 4.47 2.01 -5.55
C LEU A 118 3.22 1.88 -6.43
N GLN A 119 3.35 1.94 -7.75
CA GLN A 119 2.25 1.66 -8.66
C GLN A 119 2.05 0.15 -8.78
N ARG A 120 0.78 -0.26 -8.89
CA ARG A 120 0.46 -1.65 -9.23
C ARG A 120 0.80 -1.85 -10.71
N PRO A 121 1.42 -2.98 -11.10
CA PRO A 121 1.60 -3.29 -12.51
C PRO A 121 0.22 -3.37 -13.22
N PRO A 122 0.15 -2.98 -14.51
CA PRO A 122 -1.06 -3.13 -15.30
C PRO A 122 -1.50 -4.60 -15.34
N TRP A 123 -2.81 -4.80 -15.45
CA TRP A 123 -3.39 -6.12 -15.72
C TRP A 123 -3.84 -6.15 -17.18
N PRO A 124 -3.55 -7.21 -17.96
CA PRO A 124 -2.79 -8.42 -17.61
C PRO A 124 -1.30 -8.13 -17.35
N PRO A 125 -0.60 -8.97 -16.55
CA PRO A 125 0.83 -8.82 -16.36
C PRO A 125 1.51 -8.86 -17.73
N ALA A 126 2.41 -7.90 -18.00
CA ALA A 126 3.23 -7.93 -19.20
C ALA A 126 3.85 -9.31 -19.33
N ALA A 127 3.59 -9.99 -20.45
CA ALA A 127 4.13 -11.32 -20.70
C ALA A 127 5.64 -11.27 -20.50
N ALA A 128 6.16 -12.07 -19.56
CA ALA A 128 7.58 -12.30 -19.48
C ALA A 128 7.98 -12.91 -20.84
N GLY A 129 8.75 -12.17 -21.63
CA GLY A 129 9.29 -12.68 -22.89
C GLY A 129 10.12 -13.95 -22.62
N PRO A 130 10.25 -14.84 -23.61
CA PRO A 130 11.11 -16.01 -23.47
C PRO A 130 12.56 -15.54 -23.24
N GLY A 131 13.12 -15.95 -22.11
CA GLY A 131 14.56 -15.87 -21.84
C GLY A 131 15.29 -17.09 -22.36
#